data_AF-A0A7V3F8K3-F1
#
_entry.id   AF-A0A7V3F8K3-F1
#
_cell.length_a   1.000
_cell.length_b   1.000
_cell.length_c   1.000
_cell.angle_alpha   90.00
_cell.angle_beta   90.00
_cell.angle_gamma   90.00
#
_symmetry.space_group_name_H-M   'P 1'
#
loop_
_entity.id
_entity.type
_entity.pdbx_description
1 polymer ?
#
loop_
_entity_poly.entity_id
_entity_poly.type
_entity_poly.pdbx_seq_one_letter_code
_entity_poly.pdbx_strand_id
1 'polypeptide(L)' 'MRTKVTENGVNIPKAWLEGIDEVEIQKEQNMIIVVPVQTDDPIRALGTQPIILDVEDASLRHDRYLYDR' A
#
# COMPACT_ATOMS: atom_id res chain seq x y z
N MET A 1 9.65 -22.35 14.20
CA MET A 1 10.36 -23.25 13.25
C MET A 1 11.82 -22.85 13.18
N ARG A 2 12.76 -23.80 13.10
CA ARG A 2 14.18 -23.51 12.80
C ARG A 2 14.52 -24.26 11.51
N THR A 3 14.98 -23.54 10.48
CA THR A 3 15.31 -24.12 9.17
C THR A 3 16.75 -23.78 8.79
N LYS A 4 17.34 -24.57 7.90
CA LYS A 4 18.68 -24.29 7.38
C LYS A 4 18.60 -23.28 6.25
N VAL A 5 19.62 -22.42 6.18
CA VAL A 5 19.86 -21.59 5.00
C VAL A 5 20.48 -22.49 3.93
N THR A 6 19.92 -22.46 2.73
CA THR A 6 20.39 -23.22 1.57
C THR A 6 21.03 -22.27 0.55
N GLU A 7 21.50 -22.79 -0.58
CA GLU A 7 21.99 -21.97 -1.70
C GLU A 7 20.90 -21.02 -2.24
N ASN A 8 19.63 -21.38 -2.06
CA ASN A 8 18.47 -20.56 -2.42
C ASN A 8 18.00 -19.64 -1.28
N GLY A 9 18.75 -19.58 -0.17
CA GLY A 9 18.37 -18.83 1.03
C GLY A 9 17.43 -19.62 1.96
N VAL A 10 16.51 -18.90 2.61
CA VAL A 10 15.53 -19.44 3.56
C VAL A 10 14.20 -19.62 2.86
N ASN A 11 13.69 -20.86 2.83
CA ASN A 11 12.39 -21.16 2.25
C ASN A 11 11.27 -20.94 3.27
N ILE A 12 10.35 -20.04 2.96
CA ILE A 12 9.11 -19.82 3.71
C ILE A 12 8.00 -20.66 3.06
N PRO A 13 7.30 -21.52 3.81
CA PRO A 13 6.22 -22.33 3.24
C PRO A 13 5.12 -21.48 2.60
N LYS A 14 4.73 -21.79 1.36
CA LYS A 14 3.68 -21.06 0.62
C LYS A 14 2.34 -21.02 1.35
N ALA A 15 2.01 -22.07 2.10
CA ALA A 15 0.78 -22.14 2.90
C ALA A 15 0.67 -21.03 3.97
N TRP A 16 1.78 -20.39 4.34
CA TRP A 16 1.76 -19.25 5.28
C TRP A 16 1.45 -17.92 4.60
N LEU A 17 1.46 -17.89 3.26
CA LEU A 17 1.16 -16.74 2.43
C LEU A 17 -0.07 -16.98 1.56
N GLU A 18 -0.97 -17.88 2.00
CA GLU A 18 -2.18 -18.20 1.26
C GLU A 18 -3.14 -16.99 1.24
N GLY A 19 -3.62 -16.63 0.04
CA GLY A 19 -4.45 -15.44 -0.17
C GLY A 19 -3.68 -14.11 -0.19
N ILE A 20 -2.34 -14.14 -0.18
CA ILE A 20 -1.49 -12.95 -0.32
C ILE A 20 -0.86 -12.96 -1.71
N ASP A 21 -1.11 -11.93 -2.50
CA ASP A 21 -0.58 -11.80 -3.86
C ASP A 21 0.82 -11.16 -3.87
N GLU A 22 1.04 -10.15 -3.04
CA GLU A 22 2.30 -9.42 -2.93
C GLU A 22 2.73 -9.23 -1.47
N VAL A 23 4.04 -9.22 -1.25
CA VAL A 23 4.64 -8.94 0.06
C VAL A 23 5.74 -7.89 -0.06
N GLU A 24 5.81 -7.01 0.91
CA GLU A 24 6.94 -6.13 1.13
C GLU A 24 7.96 -6.85 2.02
N ILE A 25 9.22 -6.86 1.60
CA ILE A 25 10.32 -7.46 2.35
C ILE A 25 11.26 -6.37 2.81
N GLN A 26 11.32 -6.16 4.13
CA GLN A 26 12.18 -5.17 4.76
C GLN A 26 13.33 -5.87 5.49
N LYS A 27 14.56 -5.42 5.24
CA LYS A 27 15.76 -5.93 5.90
C LYS A 27 16.25 -4.92 6.93
N GLU A 28 16.07 -5.25 8.19
CA GLU A 28 16.66 -4.54 9.32
C GLU A 28 18.00 -5.17 9.71
N GLN A 29 18.74 -4.52 10.61
CA GLN A 29 20.08 -4.98 11.04
C GLN A 29 20.12 -6.47 11.42
N ASN A 30 19.14 -6.93 12.20
CA ASN A 30 19.09 -8.29 12.75
C ASN A 30 17.80 -9.06 12.39
N MET A 31 16.90 -8.50 11.59
CA MET A 31 15.65 -9.17 11.22
C MET A 31 15.26 -8.91 9.77
N ILE A 32 14.51 -9.86 9.21
CA ILE A 32 13.82 -9.69 7.93
C ILE A 32 12.33 -9.72 8.25
N ILE A 33 11.63 -8.65 7.87
CA ILE A 33 10.18 -8.53 8.04
C ILE A 33 9.55 -8.77 6.67
N VAL A 34 8.52 -9.61 6.63
CA VAL A 34 7.72 -9.88 5.44
C VAL A 34 6.29 -9.47 5.76
N VAL A 35 5.80 -8.45 5.08
CA VAL A 35 4.47 -7.86 5.32
C VAL A 35 3.61 -8.02 4.06
N PRO A 36 2.36 -8.49 4.15
CA PRO A 36 1.46 -8.51 3.00
C PRO A 36 1.23 -7.08 2.49
N VAL A 37 1.31 -6.89 1.18
CA VAL A 37 0.85 -5.66 0.54
C VAL A 37 -0.64 -5.82 0.28
N GLN A 38 -1.45 -4.88 0.75
CA GLN A 38 -2.86 -4.84 0.37
C GLN A 38 -2.94 -4.40 -1.09
N THR A 39 -3.40 -5.31 -1.97
CA THR A 39 -3.58 -5.05 -3.40
C THR A 39 -4.64 -3.96 -3.63
N ASP A 40 -5.64 -3.91 -2.75
CA ASP A 40 -6.75 -2.96 -2.76
C ASP A 40 -6.44 -1.74 -1.88
N ASP A 41 -5.53 -0.88 -2.31
CA ASP A 41 -5.36 0.44 -1.70
C ASP A 41 -6.56 1.34 -2.06
N PRO A 42 -7.40 1.77 -1.09
CA PRO A 42 -8.54 2.64 -1.37
C PRO A 42 -8.15 3.96 -2.02
N ILE A 43 -6.91 4.42 -1.84
CA ILE A 43 -6.38 5.62 -2.51
C ILE A 43 -6.39 5.45 -4.03
N ARG A 44 -6.10 4.24 -4.55
CA ARG A 44 -6.17 3.95 -5.99
C ARG A 44 -7.58 3.99 -6.54
N ALA A 45 -8.59 3.85 -5.68
CA ALA A 45 -10.00 3.98 -6.04
C ALA A 45 -10.54 5.42 -5.88
N LEU A 46 -9.75 6.38 -5.38
CA LEU A 46 -10.19 7.76 -5.25
C LEU A 46 -10.50 8.36 -6.63
N GLY A 47 -11.67 9.00 -6.75
CA GLY A 47 -12.11 9.62 -7.99
C GLY A 47 -12.71 8.67 -9.02
N THR A 48 -12.77 7.35 -8.75
CA THR A 48 -13.49 6.40 -9.61
C THR A 48 -15.00 6.59 -9.57
N GLN A 49 -15.52 7.12 -8.45
CA GLN A 49 -16.92 7.51 -8.27
C GLN A 49 -17.02 8.93 -7.69
N PRO A 50 -16.85 9.97 -8.52
CA PRO A 50 -16.96 11.35 -8.06
C PRO A 50 -18.41 11.71 -7.76
N ILE A 51 -18.63 12.53 -6.72
CA ILE A 51 -19.94 13.12 -6.43
C ILE A 51 -20.06 14.41 -7.24
N ILE A 52 -21.10 14.52 -8.05
CA ILE A 52 -21.44 15.78 -8.74
C ILE A 52 -22.24 16.63 -7.75
N LEU A 53 -21.73 17.81 -7.43
CA LEU A 53 -22.38 18.80 -6.59
C LEU A 53 -22.63 20.06 -7.43
N ASP A 54 -23.80 20.68 -7.26
CA ASP A 54 -24.16 21.96 -7.90
C ASP A 54 -23.49 23.17 -7.22
N VAL A 55 -22.31 22.97 -6.63
CA VAL A 55 -21.57 23.99 -5.88
C VAL A 55 -20.19 24.15 -6.51
N GLU A 56 -19.97 25.30 -7.14
CA GLU A 56 -18.76 25.57 -7.92
C GLU A 56 -17.60 26.18 -7.12
N ASP A 57 -17.86 26.67 -5.90
CA ASP A 57 -16.95 27.61 -5.21
C ASP A 57 -15.58 27.01 -4.87
N ALA A 58 -15.53 25.79 -4.31
CA ALA A 58 -14.27 25.18 -3.88
C ALA A 58 -13.39 24.72 -5.07
N SER A 59 -14.00 24.20 -6.13
CA SER A 59 -13.27 23.71 -7.32
C SER A 59 -12.79 24.86 -8.21
N LEU A 60 -13.60 25.91 -8.41
CA LEU A 60 -13.25 27.04 -9.28
C LEU A 60 -12.31 28.04 -8.61
N ARG A 61 -12.35 28.17 -7.29
CA ARG A 61 -11.53 29.15 -6.55
C ARG A 61 -10.47 28.49 -5.67
N HIS A 62 -10.06 27.28 -6.03
CA HIS A 62 -9.08 26.49 -5.28
C HIS A 62 -7.82 27.30 -4.93
N ASP A 63 -7.30 28.06 -5.90
CA ASP A 63 -6.09 28.88 -5.73
C ASP A 63 -6.24 29.94 -4.63
N ARG A 64 -7.43 30.52 -4.44
CA ARG A 64 -7.69 31.46 -3.34
C ARG A 64 -7.42 30.79 -1.99
N TYR A 65 -7.91 29.58 -1.80
CA TYR A 65 -7.79 28.85 -0.53
C TYR A 65 -6.35 28.39 -0.23
N LEU A 66 -5.51 28.25 -1.26
CA LEU A 66 -4.10 27.86 -1.09
C LEU A 66 -3.15 29.06 -0.93
N TYR A 67 -3.44 30.19 -1.58
CA TYR A 67 -2.48 31.27 -1.76
C TYR A 67 -2.88 32.62 -1.15
N ASP A 68 -4.17 32.89 -0.89
CA ASP A 68 -4.57 34.09 -0.16
C ASP A 68 -4.41 33.86 1.35
N ARG A 69 -3.27 34.34 1.88
CA ARG A 69 -3.04 34.57 3.32
C ARG A 69 -2.96 36.06 3.60
#